data_AF-A0A953ALW4-F1
#
_entry.id   AF-A0A953ALW4-F1
#
_cell.length_a   1.000
_cell.length_b   1.000
_cell.length_c   1.000
_cell.angle_alpha   90.00
_cell.angle_beta   90.00
_cell.angle_gamma   90.00
#
_symmetry.space_group_name_H-M   'P 1'
#
loop_
_entity.id
_entity.type
_entity.pdbx_description
1 polymer ?
#
loop_
_entity_poly.entity_id
_entity_poly.type
_entity_poly.pdbx_seq_one_letter_code
_entity_poly.pdbx_strand_id
1 'polypeptide(L)'
;MDWKLFVTTFATVFMAELGDKTQLATLTFASSSQSKWAVFIGSALALVLTSAIAVLVGEAASKLIPPNVLKRIAAGAFVVIGVWMFWKG
;
A
#
# COMPACT_ATOMS: atom_id res chain seq x y z
N MET A 1 21.93 -8.29 10.14
CA MET A 1 20.57 -8.23 9.56
C MET A 1 19.75 -9.33 10.20
N ASP A 2 18.67 -8.99 10.89
CA ASP A 2 17.74 -9.97 11.44
C ASP A 2 16.96 -10.65 10.30
N TRP A 3 17.54 -11.72 9.75
CA TRP A 3 16.97 -12.44 8.61
C TRP A 3 15.55 -12.94 8.89
N LYS A 4 15.26 -13.30 10.14
CA LYS A 4 13.90 -13.62 10.60
C LYS A 4 12.93 -12.46 10.37
N LEU A 5 13.32 -11.24 10.74
CA LEU A 5 12.48 -10.04 10.63
C LEU A 5 12.24 -9.68 9.17
N PHE A 6 13.25 -9.82 8.32
CA PHE A 6 13.10 -9.64 6.87
C PHE A 6 12.08 -10.62 6.28
N VAL A 7 12.25 -11.92 6.53
CA VAL A 7 11.36 -12.95 5.96
C VAL A 7 9.94 -12.83 6.49
N THR A 8 9.74 -12.57 7.79
CA THR A 8 8.38 -12.43 8.35
C THR A 8 7.68 -11.18 7.82
N THR A 9 8.37 -10.06 7.75
CA THR A 9 7.80 -8.80 7.23
C THR A 9 7.48 -8.95 5.74
N PHE A 10 8.42 -9.49 4.95
CA PHE A 10 8.21 -9.75 3.53
C PHE A 10 7.01 -10.67 3.31
N ALA A 11 6.96 -11.83 3.97
CA ALA A 11 5.88 -12.80 3.78
C ALA A 11 4.51 -12.22 4.19
N THR A 12 4.46 -11.47 5.30
CA THR A 12 3.21 -10.86 5.78
C THR A 12 2.71 -9.80 4.81
N VAL A 13 3.59 -8.89 4.37
CA VAL A 13 3.23 -7.84 3.40
C VAL A 13 2.88 -8.45 2.05
N PHE A 14 3.65 -9.43 1.59
CA PHE A 14 3.40 -10.13 0.34
C PHE A 14 2.02 -10.79 0.33
N MET A 15 1.63 -11.48 1.41
CA MET A 15 0.28 -12.05 1.55
C MET A 15 -0.81 -10.98 1.65
N ALA A 16 -0.56 -9.87 2.34
CA ALA A 16 -1.54 -8.79 2.48
C ALA A 16 -1.82 -8.07 1.15
N GLU A 17 -0.81 -7.95 0.29
CA GLU A 17 -0.90 -7.24 -0.99
C GLU A 17 -1.27 -8.16 -2.17
N LEU A 18 -1.26 -9.49 -1.98
CA LEU A 18 -1.47 -10.47 -3.04
C LEU A 18 -2.89 -10.39 -3.60
N GLY A 19 -3.01 -10.10 -4.90
CA GLY A 19 -4.30 -9.99 -5.57
C GLY A 19 -4.99 -8.64 -5.38
N ASP A 20 -4.28 -7.61 -4.92
CA ASP A 20 -4.83 -6.27 -4.86
C ASP A 20 -5.22 -5.73 -6.26
N LYS A 21 -6.17 -4.80 -6.28
CA LYS A 21 -6.66 -4.11 -7.48
C LYS A 21 -5.52 -3.48 -8.28
N THR A 22 -4.48 -2.97 -7.63
CA THR A 22 -3.30 -2.43 -8.32
C THR A 22 -2.54 -3.51 -9.11
N GLN A 23 -2.47 -4.75 -8.61
CA GLN A 23 -1.85 -5.88 -9.33
C GLN A 23 -2.68 -6.31 -10.53
N LEU A 24 -4.02 -6.35 -10.40
CA LEU A 24 -4.90 -6.63 -11.53
C LEU A 24 -4.85 -5.53 -12.60
N ALA A 25 -4.77 -4.26 -12.19
CA ALA A 25 -4.61 -3.15 -13.10
C ALA A 25 -3.27 -3.22 -13.85
N THR A 26 -2.16 -3.47 -13.15
CA THR A 26 -0.83 -3.61 -13.78
C THR A 26 -0.76 -4.81 -14.71
N LEU A 27 -1.37 -5.94 -14.35
CA LEU A 27 -1.49 -7.10 -15.23
C LEU A 27 -2.28 -6.78 -16.50
N THR A 28 -3.39 -6.04 -16.37
CA THR A 28 -4.22 -5.62 -17.52
C THR A 28 -3.46 -4.65 -18.42
N PHE A 29 -2.73 -3.69 -17.84
CA PHE A 29 -1.86 -2.81 -18.62
C PHE A 29 -0.72 -3.57 -19.29
N ALA A 30 -0.14 -4.57 -18.62
CA ALA A 30 0.93 -5.39 -19.19
C ALA A 30 0.43 -6.30 -20.33
N SER A 31 -0.83 -6.73 -20.30
CA SER A 31 -1.44 -7.52 -21.36
C SER A 31 -1.86 -6.68 -22.57
N SER A 32 -2.28 -5.42 -22.35
CA SER A 32 -2.70 -4.52 -23.43
C SER A 32 -1.57 -3.68 -24.05
N SER A 33 -0.42 -3.56 -23.37
CA SER A 33 0.67 -2.66 -23.78
C SER A 33 1.74 -3.39 -24.60
N GLN A 34 2.30 -2.68 -25.59
CA GLN A 34 3.33 -3.20 -26.50
C GLN A 34 4.65 -3.56 -25.77
N SER A 35 4.95 -2.92 -24.64
CA SER A 35 6.18 -3.13 -23.87
C SER A 35 5.88 -3.46 -22.41
N LYS A 36 6.03 -4.74 -22.06
CA LYS A 36 5.90 -5.26 -20.68
C LYS A 36 6.91 -4.62 -19.73
N TRP A 37 8.12 -4.34 -20.22
CA TRP A 37 9.18 -3.71 -19.44
C TRP A 37 8.84 -2.28 -19.04
N ALA A 38 8.20 -1.51 -19.92
CA ALA A 38 7.76 -0.16 -19.60
C ALA A 38 6.68 -0.17 -18.50
N VAL A 39 5.72 -1.10 -18.58
CA VAL A 39 4.67 -1.26 -17.54
C VAL A 39 5.28 -1.70 -16.21
N PHE A 40 6.23 -2.65 -16.23
CA PHE A 40 6.93 -3.09 -15.03
C PHE A 40 7.67 -1.94 -14.34
N ILE A 41 8.51 -1.21 -15.07
CA ILE A 41 9.28 -0.09 -14.51
C ILE A 41 8.35 1.02 -14.02
N GLY A 42 7.33 1.38 -14.82
CA GLY A 42 6.38 2.42 -14.46
C GLY A 42 5.60 2.09 -13.19
N SER A 43 5.08 0.86 -13.08
CA SER A 43 4.35 0.41 -11.89
C SER A 43 5.24 0.27 -10.66
N ALA A 44 6.46 -0.25 -10.81
CA ALA A 44 7.43 -0.35 -9.72
C ALA A 44 7.82 1.05 -9.19
N LEU A 45 8.11 2.00 -10.09
CA LEU A 45 8.41 3.38 -9.70
C LEU A 45 7.21 4.05 -9.02
N ALA A 46 6.00 3.86 -9.55
CA ALA A 46 4.79 4.40 -8.93
C ALA A 46 4.59 3.87 -7.50
N LEU A 47 4.80 2.56 -7.28
CA LEU A 47 4.70 1.93 -5.97
C LEU A 47 5.75 2.49 -4.99
N VAL A 48 7.01 2.57 -5.42
CA VAL A 48 8.10 3.10 -4.57
C VAL A 48 7.85 4.55 -4.22
N LEU A 49 7.48 5.39 -5.20
CA LEU A 49 7.22 6.81 -4.98
C LEU A 49 6.02 7.03 -4.04
N THR A 50 4.91 6.32 -4.27
CA THR A 50 3.72 6.44 -3.42
C THR A 50 4.01 5.99 -2.00
N SER A 51 4.76 4.89 -1.83
CA SER A 51 5.18 4.40 -0.52
C SER A 51 6.11 5.38 0.19
N ALA A 52 7.09 5.95 -0.53
CA ALA A 52 8.01 6.94 0.02
C ALA A 52 7.26 8.19 0.49
N ILE A 53 6.32 8.71 -0.31
CA ILE A 53 5.49 9.85 0.07
C ILE A 53 4.65 9.50 1.30
N ALA A 54 4.01 8.33 1.33
CA ALA A 54 3.20 7.90 2.46
C ALA A 54 4.01 7.82 3.77
N VAL A 55 5.23 7.28 3.71
CA VAL A 55 6.12 7.19 4.88
C VAL A 55 6.59 8.57 5.32
N LEU A 56 7.02 9.45 4.40
CA LEU A 56 7.48 10.79 4.75
C LEU A 56 6.37 11.63 5.39
N VAL A 57 5.17 11.60 4.81
CA VAL A 57 4.00 12.30 5.35
C VAL A 57 3.57 11.68 6.68
N GLY A 58 3.57 10.34 6.79
CA GLY A 58 3.25 9.63 8.02
C GLY A 58 4.22 9.95 9.15
N GLU A 59 5.52 10.01 8.87
CA GLU A 59 6.55 10.40 9.83
C GLU A 59 6.35 11.85 10.28
N ALA A 60 6.16 12.78 9.34
CA ALA A 60 5.90 14.19 9.66
C ALA A 60 4.65 14.36 10.53
N ALA A 61 3.56 13.66 10.20
CA ALA A 61 2.33 13.66 10.99
C ALA A 61 2.55 13.07 12.40
N SER A 62 3.37 12.02 12.52
CA SER A 62 3.67 11.38 13.81
C SER A 62 4.46 12.28 14.77
N LYS A 63 5.21 13.27 14.25
CA LYS A 63 5.93 14.26 15.05
C LYS A 63 5.01 15.34 15.62
N LEU A 64 3.90 15.62 14.94
CA LEU A 64 2.93 16.65 15.32
C LEU A 64 1.76 16.10 16.15
N ILE A 65 1.39 14.84 15.92
CA ILE A 65 0.19 14.22 16.49
C ILE A 65 0.60 13.08 17.44
N PRO A 66 0.07 13.04 18.69
CA PRO A 66 0.34 11.94 19.60
C PRO A 66 -0.07 10.59 18.98
N PRO A 67 0.76 9.53 19.13
CA PRO A 67 0.53 8.24 18.46
C PRO A 67 -0.81 7.60 18.84
N ASN A 68 -1.30 7.83 20.06
CA ASN A 68 -2.61 7.36 20.50
C ASN A 68 -3.76 7.99 19.72
N VAL A 69 -3.65 9.27 19.39
CA VAL A 69 -4.67 10.00 18.60
C VAL A 69 -4.61 9.53 17.15
N LEU A 70 -3.41 9.43 16.58
CA LEU A 70 -3.21 8.97 15.21
C LEU A 70 -3.78 7.55 15.01
N LYS A 71 -3.55 6.64 15.96
CA LYS A 71 -4.11 5.28 15.94
C LYS A 71 -5.64 5.27 15.98
N ARG A 72 -6.26 6.12 16.81
CA ARG A 72 -7.72 6.23 16.89
C ARG A 72 -8.33 6.79 15.61
N ILE A 73 -7.70 7.81 15.02
CA ILE A 73 -8.12 8.38 13.73
C ILE A 73 -8.03 7.33 12.63
N ALA A 74 -6.90 6.61 12.54
CA ALA A 74 -6.71 5.54 11.56
C ALA A 74 -7.77 4.44 11.72
N ALA A 75 -8.01 3.96 12.95
CA ALA A 75 -9.04 2.96 13.22
C ALA A 75 -10.43 3.44 12.81
N GLY A 76 -10.79 4.69 13.14
CA GLY A 76 -12.06 5.30 12.73
C GLY A 76 -12.19 5.38 11.21
N ALA A 77 -11.14 5.81 10.51
CA ALA A 77 -11.11 5.87 9.05
C ALA A 77 -11.29 4.48 8.42
N PHE A 78 -10.62 3.44 8.93
CA PHE A 78 -10.79 2.06 8.47
C PHE A 78 -12.22 1.56 8.66
N VAL A 79 -12.86 1.84 9.80
CA VAL A 79 -14.26 1.47 10.04
C VAL A 79 -15.19 2.19 9.06
N VAL A 80 -15.01 3.50 8.88
CA VAL A 80 -15.83 4.30 7.94
C VAL A 80 -15.69 3.78 6.52
N ILE A 81 -14.46 3.53 6.04
CA ILE A 81 -14.19 2.98 4.71
C ILE A 81 -14.82 1.60 4.58
N GLY A 82 -14.67 0.74 5.60
CA GLY A 82 -15.27 -0.60 5.61
C GLY A 82 -16.79 -0.57 5.49
N VAL A 83 -17.46 0.26 6.29
CA VAL A 83 -18.92 0.44 6.22
C VAL A 83 -19.34 1.01 4.87
N TRP A 84 -18.62 2.00 4.35
CA TRP A 84 -18.91 2.59 3.06
C TRP A 84 -18.77 1.60 1.91
N MET A 85 -17.73 0.78 1.93
CA MET A 85 -17.51 -0.28 0.95
C MET A 85 -18.57 -1.37 1.05
N PHE A 86 -19.02 -1.72 2.25
CA PHE A 86 -20.10 -2.67 2.48
C PHE A 86 -21.45 -2.17 1.94
N TRP A 87 -21.74 -0.88 2.04
CA TRP A 87 -23.02 -0.32 1.58
C TRP A 87 -23.06 -0.04 0.07
N LYS A 88 -21.88 0.14 -0.55
CA LYS A 88 -21.76 0.46 -1.98
C LYS A 88 -21.42 -0.76 -2.85
N GLY A 89 -20.93 -1.85 -2.26
CA GLY A 89 -20.73 -3.15 -2.91
C GLY A 89 -21.99 -4.00 -2.88
#